data_AF-A0A0M9E7I2-F1
#
_entry.id   AF-A0A0M9E7I2-F1
#
_cell.length_a   1.000
_cell.length_b   1.000
_cell.length_c   1.000
_cell.angle_alpha   90.00
_cell.angle_beta   90.00
_cell.angle_gamma   90.00
#
_symmetry.space_group_name_H-M   'P 1'
#
loop_
_entity.id
_entity.type
_entity.pdbx_description
1 polymer ?
#
loop_
_entity_poly.entity_id
_entity_poly.type
_entity_poly.pdbx_seq_one_letter_code
_entity_poly.pdbx_strand_id
1 'polypeptide(L)'
;MKPKPIREQMKTLDKQELEMLESVENDEWISNYSSLDQFEKRKRELSFAAHNSITHHKINDEVNINININRKELNLIEELALKEGISYEAWILNSIYKSMRYAR
;
A
#
# COMPACT_ATOMS: atom_id res chain seq x y z
N MET A 1 -12.64 49.80 10.15
CA MET A 1 -12.08 48.90 11.19
C MET A 1 -11.33 47.79 10.48
N LYS A 2 -10.09 47.48 10.87
CA LYS A 2 -9.41 46.28 10.37
C LYS A 2 -10.11 45.05 10.98
N PRO A 3 -10.37 43.97 10.22
CA PRO A 3 -10.94 42.76 10.78
C PRO A 3 -10.02 42.21 11.87
N LYS A 4 -10.62 41.62 12.91
CA LYS A 4 -9.89 40.97 14.01
C LYS A 4 -9.09 39.77 13.48
N PRO A 5 -7.93 39.43 14.08
CA PRO A 5 -7.18 38.24 13.70
C PRO A 5 -8.04 36.98 13.76
N ILE A 6 -7.84 36.02 12.84
CA ILE A 6 -8.72 34.85 12.66
C ILE A 6 -8.73 33.99 13.93
N ARG A 7 -7.60 33.94 14.63
CA ARG A 7 -7.42 33.33 15.96
C ARG A 7 -8.44 33.81 17.02
N GLU A 8 -8.92 35.06 16.96
CA GLU A 8 -9.94 35.57 17.89
C GLU A 8 -11.37 35.19 17.50
N GLN A 9 -11.57 34.69 16.28
CA GLN A 9 -12.88 34.34 15.72
C GLN A 9 -13.21 32.85 15.87
N MET A 10 -12.21 31.99 16.12
CA MET A 10 -12.38 30.53 16.24
C MET A 10 -12.23 30.09 17.70
N LYS A 11 -13.29 29.54 18.29
CA LYS A 11 -13.37 29.33 19.75
C LYS A 11 -12.77 28.02 20.29
N THR A 12 -12.31 27.11 19.43
CA THR A 12 -11.66 25.86 19.85
C THR A 12 -10.89 25.30 18.66
N LEU A 13 -9.64 25.70 18.51
CA LEU A 13 -8.69 25.02 17.62
C LEU A 13 -7.84 24.09 18.47
N ASP A 14 -7.66 22.85 18.02
CA ASP A 14 -6.68 21.97 18.63
C ASP A 14 -5.25 22.42 18.29
N LYS A 15 -4.24 21.75 18.86
CA LYS A 15 -2.84 22.15 18.69
C LYS A 15 -2.40 22.09 17.22
N GLN A 16 -2.86 21.10 16.46
CA GLN A 16 -2.49 20.94 15.05
C GLN A 16 -3.18 22.02 14.20
N GLU A 17 -4.45 22.27 14.47
CA GLU A 17 -5.22 23.30 13.78
C GLU A 17 -4.64 24.70 14.05
N LEU A 18 -4.16 24.97 15.26
CA LEU A 18 -3.51 26.23 15.62
C LEU A 18 -2.18 26.40 14.87
N GLU A 19 -1.34 25.36 14.80
CA GLU A 19 -0.06 25.36 14.07
C GLU A 19 -0.28 25.59 12.56
N MET A 20 -1.32 24.98 11.98
CA MET A 20 -1.71 25.22 10.58
C MET A 20 -2.18 26.66 10.36
N LEU A 21 -2.98 27.20 11.28
CA LEU A 21 -3.47 28.58 11.20
C LEU A 21 -2.32 29.58 11.28
N GLU A 22 -1.38 29.38 12.20
CA GLU A 22 -0.19 30.22 12.35
C GLU A 22 0.70 30.15 11.09
N SER A 23 0.86 28.97 10.49
CA SER A 23 1.61 28.80 9.24
C SER A 23 0.96 29.54 8.05
N VAL A 24 -0.37 29.62 8.03
CA VAL A 24 -1.13 30.36 7.01
C VAL A 24 -1.08 31.86 7.26
N GLU A 25 -1.20 32.31 8.51
CA GLU A 25 -1.12 33.73 8.89
C GLU A 25 0.30 34.32 8.67
N ASN A 26 1.34 33.49 8.77
CA ASN A 26 2.74 33.91 8.60
C ASN A 26 3.27 33.74 7.15
N ASP A 27 2.42 33.39 6.17
CA ASP A 27 2.83 33.06 4.80
C ASP A 27 3.89 31.93 4.69
N GLU A 28 4.01 31.10 5.74
CA GLU A 28 4.95 29.97 5.81
C GLU A 28 4.37 28.70 5.17
N TRP A 29 3.09 28.73 4.80
CA TRP A 29 2.41 27.62 4.14
C TRP A 29 2.95 27.42 2.72
N ILE A 30 3.87 26.47 2.56
CA ILE A 30 4.36 26.04 1.26
C ILE A 30 3.51 24.85 0.80
N SER A 31 2.60 25.11 -0.15
CA SER A 31 1.93 24.01 -0.86
C SER A 31 2.97 23.20 -1.62
N ASN A 32 3.08 21.90 -1.34
CA ASN A 32 3.87 20.96 -2.15
C ASN A 32 3.34 20.81 -3.59
N TYR A 33 2.21 21.44 -3.92
CA TYR A 33 1.56 21.40 -5.22
C TYR A 33 1.47 22.80 -5.82
N SER A 34 1.94 22.95 -7.05
CA SER A 34 1.93 24.24 -7.75
C SER A 34 0.55 24.59 -8.33
N SER A 35 -0.42 23.68 -8.26
CA SER A 35 -1.80 23.91 -8.71
C SER A 35 -2.80 22.97 -8.02
N LEU A 36 -4.08 23.35 -8.01
CA LEU A 36 -5.18 22.54 -7.50
C LEU A 36 -5.33 21.21 -8.28
N ASP A 37 -5.04 21.22 -9.59
CA ASP A 37 -5.09 20.02 -10.44
C ASP A 37 -4.04 18.98 -10.04
N GLN A 38 -2.82 19.42 -9.71
CA GLN A 38 -1.77 18.53 -9.19
C GLN A 38 -2.16 17.89 -7.85
N PHE A 39 -2.78 18.65 -6.96
CA PHE A 39 -3.28 18.12 -5.68
C PHE A 39 -4.37 17.05 -5.91
N GLU A 40 -5.37 17.34 -6.74
CA GLU A 40 -6.47 16.41 -7.02
C GLU A 40 -6.00 15.14 -7.75
N LYS A 41 -4.99 15.26 -8.63
CA LYS A 41 -4.33 14.10 -9.24
C LYS A 41 -3.64 13.25 -8.17
N ARG A 42 -2.83 13.87 -7.30
CA ARG A 42 -2.07 13.13 -6.29
C ARG A 42 -2.95 12.49 -5.22
N LYS A 43 -4.02 13.19 -4.82
CA LYS A 43 -5.05 12.66 -3.92
C LYS A 43 -5.73 11.42 -4.50
N ARG A 44 -6.09 11.44 -5.80
CA ARG A 44 -6.64 10.27 -6.49
C ARG A 44 -5.67 9.09 -6.51
N GLU A 45 -4.40 9.33 -6.85
CA GLU A 45 -3.36 8.30 -6.84
C GLU A 45 -3.19 7.66 -5.47
N LEU A 46 -3.08 8.46 -4.41
CA LEU A 46 -2.91 7.99 -3.04
C LEU A 46 -4.15 7.28 -2.52
N SER A 47 -5.34 7.77 -2.85
CA SER A 47 -6.61 7.12 -2.48
C SER A 47 -6.75 5.77 -3.18
N PHE A 48 -6.37 5.67 -4.46
CA PHE A 48 -6.36 4.41 -5.19
C PHE A 48 -5.33 3.43 -4.62
N ALA A 49 -4.12 3.89 -4.29
CA ALA A 49 -3.10 3.08 -3.65
C ALA A 49 -3.56 2.57 -2.28
N ALA A 50 -4.15 3.42 -1.44
CA ALA A 50 -4.69 3.03 -0.14
C ALA A 50 -5.86 2.03 -0.28
N HIS A 51 -6.75 2.26 -1.24
CA HIS A 51 -7.85 1.34 -1.54
C HIS A 51 -7.32 -0.02 -1.99
N ASN A 52 -6.34 -0.05 -2.90
CA ASN A 52 -5.70 -1.28 -3.33
C ASN A 52 -4.97 -1.97 -2.20
N SER A 53 -4.26 -1.25 -1.32
CA SER A 53 -3.61 -1.85 -0.15
C SER A 53 -4.62 -2.46 0.82
N ILE A 54 -5.76 -1.81 1.06
CA ILE A 54 -6.84 -2.36 1.88
C ILE A 54 -7.47 -3.59 1.21
N THR A 55 -7.67 -3.55 -0.11
CA THR A 55 -8.20 -4.68 -0.88
C THR A 55 -7.20 -5.83 -0.89
N HIS A 56 -5.91 -5.58 -1.10
CA HIS A 56 -4.84 -6.58 -1.03
C HIS A 56 -4.65 -7.15 0.38
N HIS A 57 -4.81 -6.34 1.44
CA HIS A 57 -4.82 -6.84 2.82
C HIS A 57 -6.11 -7.57 3.20
N LYS A 58 -7.22 -7.31 2.51
CA LYS A 58 -8.47 -8.12 2.60
C LYS A 58 -8.40 -9.39 1.77
N ILE A 59 -7.58 -9.42 0.71
CA ILE A 59 -7.16 -10.61 -0.03
C ILE A 59 -6.06 -11.31 0.80
N ASN A 60 -6.38 -11.69 2.04
CA ASN A 60 -5.94 -12.99 2.53
C ASN A 60 -6.93 -14.03 1.97
N ASP A 61 -7.18 -13.98 0.65
CA ASP A 61 -7.87 -15.06 -0.03
C ASP A 61 -6.85 -16.19 -0.05
N GLU A 62 -6.92 -17.07 0.95
CA GLU A 62 -6.20 -18.33 0.94
C GLU A 62 -6.64 -19.09 -0.32
N VAL A 63 -5.88 -18.92 -1.40
CA VAL A 63 -6.15 -19.59 -2.67
C VAL A 63 -5.72 -21.04 -2.52
N ASN A 64 -6.70 -21.90 -2.29
CA ASN A 64 -6.50 -23.34 -2.26
C ASN A 64 -6.38 -23.87 -3.69
N ILE A 65 -5.25 -24.49 -4.01
CA ILE A 65 -5.00 -25.11 -5.32
C ILE A 65 -4.99 -26.63 -5.14
N ASN A 66 -5.93 -27.32 -5.78
CA ASN A 66 -5.94 -28.78 -5.86
C ASN A 66 -5.12 -29.23 -7.06
N ILE A 67 -4.04 -29.97 -6.82
CA ILE A 67 -3.12 -30.45 -7.87
C ILE A 67 -3.18 -31.98 -7.90
N ASN A 68 -3.43 -32.55 -9.07
CA ASN A 68 -3.30 -33.99 -9.30
C ASN A 68 -1.93 -34.26 -9.91
N ILE A 69 -1.06 -34.94 -9.17
CA ILE A 69 0.26 -35.36 -9.67
C ILE A 69 0.46 -36.85 -9.40
N ASN A 70 1.28 -37.50 -10.22
CA ASN A 70 1.59 -38.90 -9.95
C ASN A 70 2.63 -39.02 -8.81
N ARG A 71 2.68 -40.19 -8.17
CA ARG A 71 3.56 -40.40 -7.01
C ARG A 71 5.05 -40.25 -7.34
N LYS A 72 5.47 -40.58 -8.56
CA LYS A 72 6.87 -40.46 -8.99
C LYS A 72 7.31 -38.99 -9.06
N GLU A 73 6.45 -38.13 -9.58
CA GLU A 73 6.67 -36.68 -9.64
C GLU A 73 6.65 -36.06 -8.26
N LEU A 74 5.73 -36.48 -7.38
CA LEU A 74 5.70 -36.00 -5.99
C LEU A 74 7.02 -36.27 -5.28
N ASN A 75 7.53 -37.51 -5.37
CA ASN A 75 8.79 -37.87 -4.74
C ASN A 75 9.96 -37.01 -5.26
N LEU A 76 9.99 -36.72 -6.56
CA LEU A 76 11.02 -35.84 -7.13
C LEU A 76 10.93 -34.42 -6.56
N ILE A 77 9.72 -33.88 -6.43
CA ILE A 77 9.49 -32.56 -5.83
C ILE A 77 9.96 -32.54 -4.37
N GLU A 78 9.62 -33.58 -3.60
CA GLU A 78 10.07 -33.72 -2.20
C GLU A 78 11.59 -33.77 -2.10
N GLU A 79 12.27 -34.55 -2.96
CA GLU A 79 13.74 -34.61 -3.01
C GLU A 79 14.38 -33.25 -3.34
N LEU A 80 13.79 -32.50 -4.26
CA LEU A 80 14.28 -31.16 -4.63
C LEU A 80 14.06 -30.15 -3.50
N ALA A 81 12.91 -30.20 -2.85
CA ALA A 81 12.59 -29.34 -1.71
C ALA A 81 13.53 -29.62 -0.53
N LEU A 82 13.81 -30.90 -0.24
CA LEU A 82 14.79 -31.31 0.78
C LEU A 82 16.19 -30.78 0.50
N LYS A 83 16.65 -30.80 -0.76
CA LYS A 83 17.94 -30.24 -1.16
C LYS A 83 18.02 -28.72 -0.93
N GLU A 84 16.90 -28.02 -1.11
CA GLU A 84 16.80 -26.58 -0.87
C GLU A 84 16.50 -26.23 0.59
N GLY A 85 16.19 -27.22 1.44
CA GLY A 85 15.87 -27.01 2.86
C GLY A 85 14.49 -26.37 3.11
N ILE A 86 13.55 -26.53 2.18
CA ILE A 86 12.19 -25.99 2.26
C ILE A 86 11.13 -27.10 2.15
N SER A 87 9.87 -26.81 2.48
CA SER A 87 8.78 -27.76 2.28
C SER A 87 8.46 -27.94 0.79
N TYR A 88 7.88 -29.08 0.41
CA TYR A 88 7.53 -29.35 -0.98
C TYR A 88 6.45 -28.38 -1.50
N GLU A 89 5.52 -27.92 -0.65
CA GLU A 89 4.53 -26.91 -1.01
C GLU A 89 5.19 -25.56 -1.32
N ALA A 90 6.14 -25.13 -0.48
CA ALA A 90 6.89 -23.90 -0.70
C ALA A 90 7.73 -23.98 -1.99
N TRP A 91 8.30 -25.15 -2.27
CA TRP A 91 9.04 -25.41 -3.50
C TRP A 91 8.15 -25.32 -4.75
N ILE A 92 6.94 -25.89 -4.70
CA ILE A 92 5.94 -25.80 -5.77
C ILE A 92 5.56 -24.33 -6.02
N LEU A 93 5.23 -23.59 -4.95
CA LEU A 93 4.88 -22.17 -5.06
C LEU A 93 6.02 -21.34 -5.66
N ASN A 94 7.24 -21.53 -5.18
CA ASN A 94 8.42 -20.85 -5.73
C ASN A 94 8.62 -21.15 -7.22
N SER A 95 8.40 -22.39 -7.63
CA SER A 95 8.50 -22.79 -9.04
C SER A 95 7.42 -22.12 -9.91
N ILE A 96 6.18 -22.02 -9.41
CA ILE A 96 5.10 -21.29 -10.08
C ILE A 96 5.44 -19.79 -10.20
N TYR A 97 5.91 -19.16 -9.12
CA TYR A 97 6.29 -17.75 -9.17
C TYR A 97 7.45 -17.49 -10.14
N LYS A 98 8.44 -18.39 -10.17
CA LYS A 98 9.54 -18.31 -11.14
C LYS A 98 9.01 -18.39 -12.57
N SER A 99 8.16 -19.36 -12.90
CA SER A 99 7.63 -19.52 -14.26
C SER A 99 6.81 -18.30 -14.72
N MET A 100 6.00 -17.72 -13.84
CA MET A 100 5.23 -16.50 -14.13
C MET A 100 6.12 -15.29 -14.40
N ARG A 101 7.30 -15.18 -13.77
CA ARG A 101 8.25 -14.09 -14.05
C ARG A 101 8.88 -14.19 -15.43
N TYR A 102 9.11 -15.41 -15.93
CA TYR A 102 9.67 -15.62 -17.27
C TYR A 102 8.64 -15.53 -18.40
N ALA A 103 7.34 -15.57 -18.07
CA ALA A 103 6.26 -15.45 -19.04
C ALA A 103 5.85 -13.99 -19.34
N ARG A 104 6.44 -13.01 -18.64
CA ARG A 104 6.25 -11.56 -18.85
C ARG A 104 7.45 -10.98 -19.59
#